data_AF-A0A8T4D012-F1
#
_entry.id   AF-A0A8T4D012-F1
#
_cell.length_a   1.000
_cell.length_b   1.000
_cell.length_c   1.000
_cell.angle_alpha   90.00
_cell.angle_beta   90.00
_cell.angle_gamma   90.00
#
_symmetry.space_group_name_H-M   'P 1'
#
loop_
_entity.id
_entity.type
_entity.pdbx_description
1 polymer ?
#
loop_
_entity_poly.entity_id
_entity_poly.type
_entity_poly.pdbx_seq_one_letter_code
_entity_poly.pdbx_strand_id
1 'polypeptide(L)'
;MVKSVNQRFVAIIAGAVLSLLLIGLIGVLSTRQMADELEYTDESIIRSLAILSGIERDFLLIRVNALYHLSYSEVSKKEPHEATIRHNIAETQNLLDEYRRTLVVNARDKELIEQDIRLFNVYLAALEKVLAHSNANQNEAAVVVVESEWKPAGESLTSALAQHAHFKEQFVEQAVQRSMQSGRRQTWVIVLLTVLGVLGVVVAAYFFRKSLVATLPPR
;
A
#
# COMPACT_ATOMS: atom_id res chain seq x y z
N MET A 1 57.59 -8.23 -24.52
CA MET A 1 56.85 -9.48 -24.81
C MET A 1 55.64 -9.14 -25.68
N VAL A 2 55.76 -9.30 -27.00
CA VAL A 2 54.73 -8.91 -27.98
C VAL A 2 53.61 -9.95 -27.93
N LYS A 3 52.46 -9.63 -27.30
CA LYS A 3 51.27 -10.50 -27.39
C LYS A 3 50.92 -10.70 -28.85
N SER A 4 50.76 -11.95 -29.30
CA SER A 4 50.41 -12.27 -30.70
C SER A 4 49.04 -11.68 -31.05
N VAL A 5 48.79 -11.41 -32.33
CA VAL A 5 47.52 -10.83 -32.82
C VAL A 5 46.30 -11.60 -32.30
N ASN A 6 46.41 -12.94 -32.21
CA ASN A 6 45.38 -13.81 -31.65
C ASN A 6 45.09 -13.53 -30.16
N GLN A 7 46.12 -13.35 -29.33
CA GLN A 7 45.93 -13.05 -27.89
C GLN A 7 45.24 -11.69 -27.66
N ARG A 8 45.48 -10.73 -28.56
CA ARG A 8 44.83 -9.40 -28.52
C ARG A 8 43.37 -9.49 -28.97
N PHE A 9 43.10 -10.27 -30.01
CA PHE A 9 41.74 -10.52 -30.50
C PHE A 9 40.87 -11.23 -29.46
N VAL A 10 41.41 -12.28 -28.82
CA VAL A 10 40.74 -12.99 -27.72
C VAL A 10 40.46 -12.07 -26.53
N ALA A 11 41.37 -11.16 -26.19
CA ALA A 11 41.16 -10.20 -25.09
C ALA A 11 40.00 -9.22 -25.35
N ILE A 12 39.81 -8.78 -26.60
CA ILE A 12 38.70 -7.88 -26.97
C ILE A 12 37.37 -8.63 -26.91
N ILE A 13 37.32 -9.86 -27.44
CA ILE A 13 36.12 -10.71 -27.36
C ILE A 13 35.77 -11.00 -25.91
N ALA A 14 36.75 -11.38 -25.09
CA ALA A 14 36.54 -11.64 -23.67
C ALA A 14 36.00 -10.39 -22.94
N GLY A 15 36.55 -9.19 -23.23
CA GLY A 15 36.05 -7.94 -22.66
C GLY A 15 34.63 -7.58 -23.09
N ALA A 16 34.29 -7.81 -24.36
CA ALA A 16 32.93 -7.60 -24.87
C ALA A 16 31.92 -8.55 -24.22
N VAL A 17 32.28 -9.84 -24.09
CA VAL A 17 31.45 -10.84 -23.42
C VAL A 17 31.26 -10.50 -21.94
N LEU A 18 32.32 -10.10 -21.23
CA LEU A 18 32.22 -9.68 -19.82
C LEU A 18 31.30 -8.47 -19.65
N SER A 19 31.38 -7.50 -20.56
CA SER A 19 30.54 -6.30 -20.53
C SER A 19 29.07 -6.64 -20.73
N LEU A 20 28.75 -7.54 -21.67
CA LEU A 20 27.40 -8.03 -21.89
C LEU A 20 26.85 -8.79 -20.68
N LEU A 21 27.67 -9.62 -20.04
CA LEU A 21 27.28 -10.35 -18.83
C LEU A 21 27.00 -9.41 -17.65
N LEU A 22 27.82 -8.38 -17.46
CA LEU A 22 27.59 -7.37 -16.40
C LEU A 22 26.31 -6.58 -16.64
N ILE A 23 26.06 -6.13 -17.88
CA ILE A 23 24.83 -5.41 -18.24
C ILE A 23 23.60 -6.32 -18.04
N GLY A 24 23.68 -7.58 -18.46
CA GLY A 24 22.61 -8.57 -18.26
C GLY A 24 22.33 -8.83 -16.77
N LEU A 25 23.37 -8.99 -15.95
CA LEU A 25 23.22 -9.21 -14.52
C LEU A 25 22.61 -8.01 -13.80
N ILE A 26 23.09 -6.80 -14.11
CA ILE A 26 22.54 -5.54 -13.57
C ILE A 26 21.07 -5.36 -14.02
N GLY A 27 20.77 -5.70 -15.28
CA GLY A 27 19.40 -5.69 -15.80
C GLY A 27 18.48 -6.60 -15.00
N VAL A 28 18.88 -7.86 -14.77
CA VAL A 28 18.09 -8.82 -13.99
C VAL A 28 17.91 -8.37 -12.54
N LEU A 29 18.96 -7.89 -11.88
CA LEU A 29 18.86 -7.38 -10.50
C LEU A 29 17.96 -6.16 -10.40
N SER A 30 18.03 -5.27 -11.39
CA SER A 30 17.17 -4.10 -11.46
C SER A 30 15.71 -4.46 -11.71
N THR A 31 15.43 -5.42 -12.59
CA THR A 31 14.05 -5.89 -12.85
C THR A 31 13.47 -6.57 -11.61
N ARG A 32 14.27 -7.32 -10.85
CA ARG A 32 13.82 -7.93 -9.58
C ARG A 32 13.50 -6.89 -8.52
N GLN A 33 14.35 -5.88 -8.33
CA GLN A 33 14.04 -4.78 -7.41
C GLN A 33 12.75 -4.06 -7.78
N MET A 34 12.51 -3.80 -9.07
CA MET A 34 11.26 -3.19 -9.53
C MET A 34 10.07 -4.13 -9.34
N ALA A 35 10.22 -5.43 -9.59
CA ALA A 35 9.17 -6.41 -9.36
C ALA A 35 8.80 -6.50 -7.87
N ASP A 36 9.79 -6.57 -6.98
CA ASP A 36 9.59 -6.58 -5.52
C ASP A 36 8.95 -5.26 -5.03
N GLU A 37 9.35 -4.11 -5.58
CA GLU A 37 8.73 -2.80 -5.25
C GLU A 37 7.28 -2.71 -5.74
N LEU A 38 6.90 -3.35 -6.85
CA LEU A 38 5.52 -3.41 -7.33
C LEU A 38 4.68 -4.44 -6.56
N GLU A 39 5.22 -5.61 -6.25
CA GLU A 39 4.49 -6.71 -5.58
C GLU A 39 4.16 -6.37 -4.11
N TYR A 40 5.03 -5.63 -3.42
CA TYR A 40 4.76 -5.15 -2.05
C TYR A 40 3.89 -3.87 -1.98
N THR A 41 3.77 -3.12 -3.08
CA THR A 41 2.97 -1.88 -3.11
C THR A 41 1.49 -2.15 -3.44
N ASP A 42 1.13 -3.29 -4.02
CA ASP A 42 -0.26 -3.56 -4.41
C ASP A 42 -1.09 -4.30 -3.33
N GLU A 43 -0.65 -5.45 -2.79
CA GLU A 43 -1.57 -6.30 -2.02
C GLU A 43 -1.92 -5.74 -0.63
N SER A 44 -0.92 -5.30 0.15
CA SER A 44 -1.16 -4.81 1.51
C SER A 44 -1.92 -3.48 1.52
N ILE A 45 -1.70 -2.64 0.51
CA ILE A 45 -2.32 -1.33 0.39
C ILE A 45 -3.78 -1.48 -0.03
N ILE A 46 -4.05 -2.25 -1.09
CA ILE A 46 -5.41 -2.53 -1.55
C ILE A 46 -6.21 -3.20 -0.44
N ARG A 47 -5.61 -4.15 0.27
CA ARG A 47 -6.20 -4.80 1.44
C ARG A 47 -6.52 -3.81 2.56
N SER A 48 -5.62 -2.86 2.85
CA SER A 48 -5.86 -1.84 3.89
C SER A 48 -7.05 -0.94 3.58
N LEU A 49 -7.17 -0.46 2.34
CA LEU A 49 -8.32 0.35 1.91
C LEU A 49 -9.61 -0.46 1.88
N ALA A 50 -9.54 -1.73 1.43
CA ALA A 50 -10.69 -2.63 1.45
C ALA A 50 -11.22 -2.89 2.86
N ILE A 51 -10.32 -3.07 3.85
CA ILE A 51 -10.69 -3.25 5.26
C ILE A 51 -11.30 -1.97 5.83
N LEU A 52 -10.72 -0.80 5.58
CA LEU A 52 -11.30 0.48 6.03
C LEU A 52 -12.70 0.71 5.43
N SER A 53 -12.89 0.39 4.15
CA SER A 53 -14.20 0.46 3.49
C SER A 53 -15.19 -0.55 4.09
N GLY A 54 -14.73 -1.76 4.43
CA GLY A 54 -15.52 -2.77 5.12
C GLY A 54 -16.01 -2.28 6.50
N ILE A 55 -15.11 -1.68 7.28
CA ILE A 55 -15.43 -1.07 8.58
C ILE A 55 -16.49 0.03 8.42
N GLU A 56 -16.32 0.93 7.46
CA GLU A 56 -17.29 2.01 7.21
C GLU A 56 -18.66 1.46 6.81
N ARG A 57 -18.69 0.47 5.92
CA ARG A 57 -19.93 -0.21 5.50
C ARG A 57 -20.64 -0.85 6.69
N ASP A 58 -19.93 -1.64 7.48
CA ASP A 58 -20.52 -2.37 8.61
C ASP A 58 -20.98 -1.39 9.69
N PHE A 59 -20.23 -0.32 9.92
CA PHE A 59 -20.64 0.79 10.80
C PHE A 59 -21.93 1.48 10.33
N LEU A 60 -22.07 1.77 9.03
CA LEU A 60 -23.30 2.33 8.47
C LEU A 60 -24.48 1.37 8.63
N LEU A 61 -24.27 0.06 8.44
CA LEU A 61 -25.29 -0.96 8.66
C LEU A 61 -25.72 -1.03 10.13
N ILE A 62 -24.80 -0.88 11.09
CA ILE A 62 -25.15 -0.76 12.51
C ILE A 62 -26.08 0.44 12.73
N ARG A 63 -25.73 1.61 12.19
CA ARG A 63 -26.54 2.85 12.34
C ARG A 63 -27.95 2.68 11.78
N VAL A 64 -28.05 2.15 10.56
CA VAL A 64 -29.35 1.94 9.89
C VAL A 64 -30.21 0.97 10.67
N ASN A 65 -29.66 -0.16 11.14
CA ASN A 65 -30.42 -1.13 11.91
C ASN A 65 -30.82 -0.61 13.29
N ALA A 66 -29.99 0.22 13.92
CA ALA A 66 -30.36 0.88 15.18
C ALA A 66 -31.53 1.86 15.00
N LEU A 67 -31.56 2.60 13.88
CA LEU A 67 -32.71 3.46 13.55
C LEU A 67 -33.98 2.65 13.28
N TYR A 68 -33.89 1.52 12.57
CA TYR A 68 -35.04 0.62 12.39
C TYR A 68 -35.51 0.02 13.72
N HIS A 69 -34.58 -0.41 14.57
CA HIS A 69 -34.89 -0.92 15.91
C HIS A 69 -35.68 0.11 16.74
N LEU A 70 -35.26 1.39 16.71
CA LEU A 70 -35.99 2.50 17.35
C LEU A 70 -37.36 2.79 16.75
N SER A 71 -37.57 2.48 15.47
CA SER A 71 -38.82 2.79 14.76
C SER A 71 -39.97 1.82 15.05
N TYR A 72 -39.66 0.65 15.64
CA TYR A 72 -40.65 -0.37 15.97
C TYR A 72 -41.01 -0.36 17.46
N SER A 73 -42.21 -0.82 17.79
CA SER A 73 -42.60 -1.08 19.19
C SER A 73 -42.58 -2.58 19.51
N GLU A 74 -42.86 -3.42 18.51
CA GLU A 74 -42.95 -4.86 18.68
C GLU A 74 -41.55 -5.50 18.74
N VAL A 75 -41.31 -6.31 19.78
CA VAL A 75 -40.04 -7.02 20.00
C VAL A 75 -39.68 -7.90 18.80
N SER A 76 -40.65 -8.60 18.21
CA SER A 76 -40.42 -9.47 17.04
C SER A 76 -39.90 -8.74 15.80
N LYS A 77 -40.15 -7.42 15.69
CA LYS A 77 -39.58 -6.59 14.61
C LYS A 77 -38.21 -6.02 14.97
N LYS A 78 -37.89 -5.89 16.26
CA LYS A 78 -36.59 -5.42 16.77
C LYS A 78 -35.50 -6.48 16.70
N GLU A 79 -35.83 -7.73 17.02
CA GLU A 79 -34.88 -8.84 17.13
C GLU A 79 -33.99 -9.03 15.87
N PRO A 80 -34.51 -9.01 14.63
CA PRO A 80 -33.67 -9.18 13.43
C PRO A 80 -32.67 -8.04 13.23
N HIS A 81 -33.07 -6.81 13.57
CA HIS A 81 -32.19 -5.64 13.51
C HIS A 81 -31.12 -5.71 14.58
N GLU A 82 -31.48 -6.11 15.80
CA GLU A 82 -30.50 -6.29 16.87
C GLU A 82 -29.48 -7.38 16.53
N ALA A 83 -29.92 -8.52 15.97
CA ALA A 83 -29.00 -9.56 15.49
C ALA A 83 -28.02 -9.04 14.43
N THR A 84 -28.52 -8.25 13.48
CA THR A 84 -27.69 -7.62 12.44
C THR A 84 -26.71 -6.60 13.02
N ILE A 85 -27.13 -5.81 14.02
CA ILE A 85 -26.24 -4.91 14.76
C ILE A 85 -25.12 -5.70 15.42
N ARG A 86 -25.44 -6.75 16.18
CA ARG A 86 -24.44 -7.57 16.88
C ARG A 86 -23.44 -8.22 15.93
N HIS A 87 -23.92 -8.72 14.79
CA HIS A 87 -23.06 -9.29 13.75
C HIS A 87 -22.07 -8.25 13.20
N ASN A 88 -22.56 -7.09 12.75
CA ASN A 88 -21.70 -6.06 12.18
C ASN A 88 -20.74 -5.44 13.22
N ILE A 89 -21.12 -5.42 14.51
CA ILE A 89 -20.18 -5.03 15.59
C ILE A 89 -19.00 -6.00 15.63
N ALA A 90 -19.27 -7.30 15.63
CA ALA A 90 -18.23 -8.32 15.67
C ALA A 90 -17.32 -8.25 14.42
N GLU A 91 -17.92 -8.11 13.23
CA GLU A 91 -17.15 -7.94 11.99
C GLU A 91 -16.27 -6.68 12.03
N THR A 92 -16.83 -5.54 12.46
CA THR A 92 -16.07 -4.30 12.61
C THR A 92 -14.89 -4.45 13.58
N GLN A 93 -15.10 -5.11 14.72
CA GLN A 93 -14.03 -5.38 15.69
C GLN A 93 -12.94 -6.29 15.10
N ASN A 94 -13.32 -7.33 14.37
CA ASN A 94 -12.39 -8.22 13.71
C ASN A 94 -11.55 -7.49 12.66
N LEU A 95 -12.17 -6.65 11.83
CA LEU A 95 -11.50 -5.86 10.80
C LEU A 95 -10.53 -4.83 11.41
N LEU A 96 -10.95 -4.13 12.47
CA LEU A 96 -10.08 -3.20 13.21
C LEU A 96 -8.86 -3.94 13.81
N ASP A 97 -9.07 -5.13 14.36
CA ASP A 97 -8.01 -5.96 14.92
C ASP A 97 -7.06 -6.52 13.87
N GLU A 98 -7.59 -6.99 12.74
CA GLU A 98 -6.79 -7.45 11.59
C GLU A 98 -5.90 -6.31 11.12
N TYR A 99 -6.49 -5.15 10.84
CA TYR A 99 -5.76 -3.98 10.37
C TYR A 99 -4.63 -3.60 11.34
N ARG A 100 -4.95 -3.49 12.63
CA ARG A 100 -3.99 -3.14 13.67
C ARG A 100 -2.79 -4.10 13.73
N ARG A 101 -3.01 -5.38 13.44
CA ARG A 101 -1.97 -6.42 13.54
C ARG A 101 -1.12 -6.54 12.28
N THR A 102 -1.71 -6.37 11.10
CA THR A 102 -1.08 -6.79 9.85
C THR A 102 -0.82 -5.66 8.85
N LEU A 103 -1.47 -4.50 8.99
CA LEU A 103 -1.50 -3.45 7.95
C LEU A 103 -0.98 -2.08 8.39
N VAL A 104 -0.52 -1.97 9.63
CA VAL A 104 0.10 -0.75 10.16
C VAL A 104 1.47 -0.54 9.51
N VAL A 105 1.64 0.56 8.78
CA VAL A 105 2.87 0.85 8.05
C VAL A 105 3.81 1.84 8.75
N ASN A 106 3.30 2.67 9.67
CA ASN A 106 4.11 3.63 10.42
C ASN A 106 3.41 4.10 11.72
N ALA A 107 4.08 4.98 12.47
CA ALA A 107 3.55 5.51 13.72
C ALA A 107 2.23 6.30 13.55
N ARG A 108 2.09 7.06 12.46
CA ARG A 108 0.87 7.84 12.20
C ARG A 108 -0.32 6.94 11.88
N ASP A 109 -0.10 5.92 11.08
CA ASP A 109 -1.09 4.87 10.77
C ASP A 109 -1.54 4.17 12.06
N LYS A 110 -0.60 3.85 12.95
CA LYS A 110 -0.87 3.27 14.26
C LYS A 110 -1.74 4.18 15.13
N GLU A 111 -1.47 5.48 15.15
CA GLU A 111 -2.27 6.44 15.91
C GLU A 111 -3.72 6.51 15.40
N LEU A 112 -3.89 6.47 14.08
CA LEU A 112 -5.19 6.54 13.41
C LEU A 112 -6.03 5.29 13.70
N ILE A 113 -5.49 4.08 13.53
CA ILE A 113 -6.24 2.85 13.86
C ILE A 113 -6.61 2.77 15.34
N GLU A 114 -5.72 3.20 16.24
CA GLU A 114 -6.02 3.24 17.67
C GLU A 114 -7.10 4.28 17.99
N GLN A 115 -7.14 5.39 17.25
CA GLN A 115 -8.22 6.38 17.36
C GLN A 115 -9.56 5.82 16.90
N ASP A 116 -9.60 5.10 15.78
CA ASP A 116 -10.81 4.46 15.27
C ASP A 116 -11.37 3.45 16.28
N ILE A 117 -10.50 2.59 16.84
CA ILE A 117 -10.88 1.61 17.88
C ILE A 117 -11.48 2.33 19.10
N ARG A 118 -10.84 3.39 19.58
CA ARG A 118 -11.34 4.16 20.73
C ARG A 118 -12.70 4.78 20.44
N LEU A 119 -12.86 5.45 19.30
CA LEU A 119 -14.11 6.11 18.93
C LEU A 119 -15.24 5.12 18.65
N PHE A 120 -14.92 3.95 18.10
CA PHE A 120 -15.90 2.88 17.94
C PHE A 120 -16.40 2.39 19.30
N ASN A 121 -15.53 2.18 20.29
CA ASN A 121 -15.96 1.80 21.64
C ASN A 121 -16.85 2.87 22.30
N VAL A 122 -16.56 4.17 22.09
CA VAL A 122 -17.41 5.27 22.56
C VAL A 122 -18.79 5.21 21.89
N TYR A 123 -18.82 5.00 20.58
CA TYR A 123 -20.06 4.82 19.83
C TYR A 123 -20.88 3.61 20.32
N LEU A 124 -20.23 2.48 20.58
CA LEU A 124 -20.89 1.27 21.11
C LEU A 124 -21.51 1.52 22.49
N ALA A 125 -20.79 2.21 23.38
CA ALA A 125 -21.33 2.53 24.71
C ALA A 125 -22.61 3.39 24.62
N ALA A 126 -22.66 4.34 23.69
CA ALA A 126 -23.87 5.13 23.43
C ALA A 126 -24.97 4.31 22.75
N LEU A 127 -24.61 3.43 21.82
CA LEU A 127 -25.55 2.53 21.14
C LEU A 127 -26.26 1.60 22.12
N GLU A 128 -25.56 1.03 23.10
CA GLU A 128 -26.19 0.16 24.12
C GLU A 128 -27.27 0.90 24.90
N LYS A 129 -27.04 2.16 25.27
CA LYS A 129 -28.05 2.98 25.95
C LYS A 129 -29.27 3.20 25.06
N VAL A 130 -29.06 3.48 23.77
CA VAL A 130 -30.14 3.64 22.78
C VAL A 130 -30.95 2.34 22.66
N LEU A 131 -30.29 1.19 22.51
CA LEU A 131 -30.96 -0.11 22.40
C LEU A 131 -31.72 -0.48 23.69
N ALA A 132 -31.15 -0.17 24.86
CA ALA A 132 -31.83 -0.39 26.14
C ALA A 132 -33.13 0.42 26.27
N HIS A 133 -33.11 1.71 25.93
CA HIS A 133 -34.31 2.54 25.92
C HIS A 133 -35.31 2.07 24.85
N SER A 134 -34.83 1.70 23.66
CA SER A 134 -35.68 1.14 22.61
C SER A 134 -36.37 -0.14 23.06
N ASN A 135 -35.65 -1.10 23.64
CA ASN A 135 -36.22 -2.35 24.14
C ASN A 135 -37.22 -2.13 25.29
N ALA A 136 -37.05 -1.07 26.08
CA ALA A 136 -37.99 -0.65 27.10
C ALA A 136 -39.19 0.17 26.55
N ASN A 137 -39.26 0.42 25.24
CA ASN A 137 -40.23 1.31 24.58
C ASN A 137 -40.24 2.74 25.15
N GLN A 138 -39.08 3.22 25.59
CA GLN A 138 -38.87 4.56 26.15
C GLN A 138 -38.36 5.51 25.07
N ASN A 139 -39.20 5.79 24.07
CA ASN A 139 -38.78 6.51 22.86
C ASN A 139 -38.25 7.91 23.15
N GLU A 140 -38.87 8.66 24.06
CA GLU A 140 -38.41 10.00 24.44
C GLU A 140 -37.03 9.97 25.10
N ALA A 141 -36.79 8.98 25.98
CA ALA A 141 -35.49 8.80 26.61
C ALA A 141 -34.42 8.36 25.60
N ALA A 142 -34.79 7.49 24.64
CA ALA A 142 -33.92 7.09 23.56
C ALA A 142 -33.49 8.31 22.70
N VAL A 143 -34.43 9.21 22.36
CA VAL A 143 -34.13 10.44 21.59
C VAL A 143 -33.12 11.33 22.31
N VAL A 144 -33.24 11.47 23.64
CA VAL A 144 -32.26 12.25 24.42
C VAL A 144 -30.86 11.67 24.28
N VAL A 145 -30.70 10.36 24.42
CA VAL A 145 -29.40 9.68 24.24
C VAL A 145 -28.91 9.78 22.80
N VAL A 146 -29.81 9.66 21.82
CA VAL A 146 -29.48 9.80 20.40
C VAL A 146 -28.81 11.15 20.12
N GLU A 147 -29.45 12.25 20.53
CA GLU A 147 -28.94 13.60 20.23
C GLU A 147 -27.73 13.99 21.08
N SER A 148 -27.68 13.56 22.35
CA SER A 148 -26.61 13.98 23.27
C SER A 148 -25.35 13.12 23.20
N GLU A 149 -25.46 11.84 22.84
CA GLU A 149 -24.34 10.89 22.89
C GLU A 149 -24.11 10.14 21.57
N TRP A 150 -25.13 9.43 21.08
CA TRP A 150 -24.93 8.45 20.00
C TRP A 150 -24.62 9.10 18.64
N LYS A 151 -25.33 10.17 18.29
CA LYS A 151 -25.10 10.92 17.06
C LYS A 151 -23.73 11.63 17.07
N PRO A 152 -23.35 12.41 18.10
CA PRO A 152 -22.00 12.98 18.19
C PRO A 152 -20.87 11.95 18.16
N ALA A 153 -21.03 10.81 18.85
CA ALA A 153 -20.06 9.72 18.80
C ALA A 153 -19.92 9.14 17.39
N GLY A 154 -21.06 8.99 16.68
CA GLY A 154 -21.07 8.52 15.31
C GLY A 154 -20.42 9.49 14.32
N GLU A 155 -20.69 10.79 14.44
CA GLU A 155 -20.03 11.83 13.62
C GLU A 155 -18.53 11.86 13.85
N SER A 156 -18.10 11.71 15.11
CA SER A 156 -16.68 11.65 15.47
C SER A 156 -16.00 10.43 14.83
N LEU A 157 -16.65 9.26 14.87
CA LEU A 157 -16.12 8.06 14.25
C LEU A 157 -16.09 8.16 12.71
N THR A 158 -17.15 8.66 12.08
CA THR A 158 -17.16 8.92 10.62
C THR A 158 -15.99 9.81 10.21
N SER A 159 -15.76 10.89 10.96
CA SER A 159 -14.65 11.80 10.67
C SER A 159 -13.28 11.12 10.84
N ALA A 160 -13.12 10.28 11.86
CA ALA A 160 -11.86 9.57 12.09
C ALA A 160 -11.56 8.53 11.00
N LEU A 161 -12.55 7.72 10.62
CA LEU A 161 -12.42 6.75 9.53
C LEU A 161 -12.08 7.43 8.20
N ALA A 162 -12.73 8.57 7.89
CA ALA A 162 -12.42 9.35 6.70
C ALA A 162 -10.99 9.92 6.72
N GLN A 163 -10.54 10.43 7.87
CA GLN A 163 -9.15 10.89 8.04
C GLN A 163 -8.15 9.75 7.84
N HIS A 164 -8.47 8.55 8.32
CA HIS A 164 -7.62 7.39 8.19
C HIS A 164 -7.54 6.89 6.73
N ALA A 165 -8.68 6.77 6.05
CA ALA A 165 -8.74 6.42 4.64
C ALA A 165 -7.93 7.42 3.78
N HIS A 166 -8.14 8.73 3.98
CA HIS A 166 -7.40 9.77 3.26
C HIS A 166 -5.90 9.71 3.53
N PHE A 167 -5.48 9.45 4.77
CA PHE A 167 -4.07 9.24 5.08
C PHE A 167 -3.48 8.06 4.29
N LYS A 168 -4.20 6.93 4.21
CA LYS A 168 -3.77 5.78 3.43
C LYS A 168 -3.69 6.11 1.95
N GLU A 169 -4.71 6.74 1.36
CA GLU A 169 -4.71 7.18 -0.04
C GLU A 169 -3.47 8.04 -0.36
N GLN A 170 -3.19 9.05 0.47
CA GLN A 170 -2.00 9.88 0.30
C GLN A 170 -0.69 9.10 0.45
N PHE A 171 -0.65 8.13 1.37
CA PHE A 171 0.50 7.25 1.52
C PHE A 171 0.74 6.41 0.26
N VAL A 172 -0.33 5.91 -0.37
CA VAL A 172 -0.25 5.20 -1.67
C VAL A 172 0.30 6.11 -2.75
N GLU A 173 -0.26 7.31 -2.92
CA GLU A 173 0.17 8.25 -3.95
C GLU A 173 1.66 8.58 -3.82
N GLN A 174 2.12 8.81 -2.58
CA GLN A 174 3.53 9.07 -2.30
C GLN A 174 4.41 7.84 -2.59
N ALA A 175 3.96 6.64 -2.23
CA ALA A 175 4.69 5.41 -2.53
C ALA A 175 4.84 5.20 -4.05
N VAL A 176 3.74 5.33 -4.80
CA VAL A 176 3.73 5.24 -6.28
C VAL A 176 4.66 6.28 -6.91
N GLN A 177 4.60 7.54 -6.46
CA GLN A 177 5.49 8.59 -6.97
C GLN A 177 6.96 8.30 -6.70
N ARG A 178 7.30 7.77 -5.52
CA ARG A 178 8.68 7.36 -5.18
C ARG A 178 9.15 6.20 -6.05
N SER A 179 8.32 5.19 -6.27
CA SER A 179 8.64 4.06 -7.16
C SER A 179 8.85 4.51 -8.60
N MET A 180 8.02 5.42 -9.12
CA MET A 180 8.20 6.00 -10.46
C MET A 180 9.50 6.81 -10.58
N GLN A 181 9.85 7.61 -9.58
CA GLN A 181 11.09 8.38 -9.57
C GLN A 181 12.33 7.49 -9.45
N SER A 182 12.28 6.47 -8.60
CA SER A 182 13.33 5.45 -8.45
C SER A 182 13.56 4.70 -9.76
N GLY A 183 12.49 4.19 -10.38
CA GLY A 183 12.55 3.50 -11.69
C GLY A 183 13.14 4.37 -12.80
N ARG A 184 12.81 5.67 -12.84
CA ARG A 184 13.38 6.62 -13.82
C ARG A 184 14.88 6.85 -13.58
N ARG A 185 15.31 7.02 -12.33
CA ARG A 185 16.74 7.13 -11.98
C ARG A 185 17.50 5.86 -12.35
N GLN A 186 16.91 4.70 -12.08
CA GLN A 186 17.52 3.40 -12.36
C GLN A 186 17.65 3.15 -13.86
N THR A 187 16.64 3.55 -14.65
CA THR A 187 16.71 3.57 -16.12
C THR A 187 17.89 4.41 -16.61
N TRP A 188 18.11 5.60 -16.05
CA TRP A 188 19.25 6.46 -16.42
C TRP A 188 20.60 5.83 -16.07
N VAL A 189 20.71 5.11 -14.96
CA VAL A 189 21.92 4.36 -14.59
C VAL A 189 22.21 3.25 -15.61
N ILE A 190 21.19 2.49 -16.01
CA ILE A 190 21.33 1.43 -17.03
C ILE A 190 21.74 2.02 -18.38
N VAL A 191 21.10 3.12 -18.80
CA VAL A 191 21.46 3.83 -20.04
C VAL A 191 22.91 4.32 -20.00
N LEU A 192 23.33 4.95 -18.90
CA LEU A 192 24.70 5.43 -18.74
C LEU A 192 25.72 4.29 -18.79
N LEU A 193 25.47 3.20 -18.06
CA LEU A 193 26.34 2.02 -18.07
C LEU A 193 26.41 1.36 -19.45
N THR A 194 25.29 1.32 -20.18
CA THR A 194 25.25 0.81 -21.55
C THR A 194 26.08 1.67 -22.49
N VAL A 195 25.94 3.00 -22.42
CA VAL A 195 26.73 3.96 -23.23
C VAL A 195 28.22 3.83 -22.92
N LEU A 196 28.60 3.74 -21.64
CA LEU A 196 29.99 3.54 -21.22
C LEU A 196 30.55 2.20 -21.72
N GLY A 197 29.75 1.13 -21.65
CA GLY A 197 30.13 -0.19 -22.18
C GLY A 197 30.40 -0.15 -23.69
N VAL A 198 29.50 0.46 -24.46
CA VAL A 198 29.67 0.64 -25.93
C VAL A 198 30.90 1.48 -26.25
N LEU A 199 31.10 2.61 -25.56
CA LEU A 199 32.28 3.45 -25.72
C LEU A 199 33.57 2.69 -25.40
N GLY A 200 33.59 1.89 -24.34
CA GLY A 200 34.74 1.04 -23.98
C GLY A 200 35.12 0.07 -25.09
N VAL A 201 34.13 -0.59 -25.71
CA VAL A 201 34.35 -1.50 -26.85
C VAL A 201 34.86 -0.74 -28.08
N VAL A 202 34.30 0.44 -28.39
CA VAL A 202 34.74 1.28 -29.52
C VAL A 202 36.19 1.75 -29.33
N VAL A 203 36.54 2.19 -28.12
CA VAL A 203 37.92 2.62 -27.79
C VAL A 203 38.89 1.45 -27.92
N ALA A 204 38.54 0.28 -27.38
CA ALA A 204 39.35 -0.93 -27.51
C ALA A 204 39.56 -1.34 -28.98
N ALA A 205 38.50 -1.27 -29.80
CA ALA A 205 38.56 -1.54 -31.23
C ALA A 205 39.43 -0.52 -31.98
N TYR A 206 39.36 0.77 -31.62
CA TYR A 206 40.19 1.82 -32.19
C TYR A 206 41.68 1.61 -31.88
N PHE A 207 42.04 1.32 -30.63
CA PHE A 207 43.41 1.03 -30.25
C PHE A 207 43.94 -0.24 -30.93
N PHE A 208 43.10 -1.26 -31.10
CA PHE A 208 43.45 -2.47 -31.84
C PHE A 208 43.79 -2.15 -33.31
N ARG A 209 42.93 -1.40 -34.01
CA ARG A 209 43.18 -0.92 -35.38
C ARG A 209 44.49 -0.14 -35.48
N LYS A 210 44.71 0.82 -34.57
CA LYS A 210 45.94 1.63 -34.54
C LYS A 210 47.19 0.75 -34.33
N SER A 211 47.09 -0.26 -33.46
CA SER A 211 48.21 -1.18 -33.20
C SER A 211 48.54 -2.08 -34.39
N LEU A 212 47.54 -2.49 -35.18
CA LEU A 212 47.71 -3.27 -36.41
C LEU A 212 48.40 -2.45 -37.50
N VAL A 213 47.97 -1.21 -37.71
CA VAL A 213 48.54 -0.30 -38.70
C VAL A 213 49.99 0.06 -38.36
N ALA A 214 50.33 0.20 -37.07
CA ALA A 214 51.70 0.46 -36.62
C ALA A 214 52.67 -0.73 -36.81
N THR A 215 52.16 -1.93 -37.07
CA THR A 215 52.96 -3.15 -37.30
C THR A 215 53.07 -3.57 -38.77
N LEU A 216 52.47 -2.82 -39.71
CA LEU A 216 52.64 -3.06 -41.15
C LEU A 216 53.87 -2.28 -41.66
N PRO A 217 54.80 -2.91 -42.42
CA PRO A 217 55.95 -2.20 -42.98
C PRO A 217 55.48 -1.14 -44.01
N PRO A 218 56.17 0.01 -44.13
CA PRO A 218 55.89 0.97 -45.19
C PRO A 218 56.08 0.29 -46.54
N ARG A 219 55.12 0.53 -47.45
CA ARG A 219 55.17 0.06 -48.84
C ARG A 219 56.34 0.66 -49.60
#